data_AF-A0A9P9SSY3-F1
#
_entry.id   AF-A0A9P9SSY3-F1
#
_cell.length_a   1.000
_cell.length_b   1.000
_cell.length_c   1.000
_cell.angle_alpha   90.00
_cell.angle_beta   90.00
_cell.angle_gamma   90.00
#
_symmetry.space_group_name_H-M   'P 1'
#
loop_
_entity.id
_entity.type
_entity.pdbx_description
1 polymer ?
#
loop_
_entity_poly.entity_id
_entity_poly.type
_entity_poly.pdbx_seq_one_letter_code
_entity_poly.pdbx_strand_id
1 'polypeptide(L)'
;MTAQSFRFLDLLPELRVMVYERINIMIRHHILKKPISPGESKHTSRSRLVVCICILATCRQINYEAQQIFAEKFDSIRSQPVRFYVDVASALDLVSRKSPLIACF
;
A
#
# COMPACT_ATOMS: atom_id res chain seq x y z
N MET A 1 7.04 -28.11 -13.97
CA MET A 1 8.33 -27.41 -13.83
C MET A 1 8.48 -27.03 -12.37
N THR A 2 9.41 -27.65 -11.65
CA THR A 2 9.69 -27.29 -10.26
C THR A 2 10.54 -26.02 -10.26
N ALA A 3 10.05 -24.96 -9.61
CA ALA A 3 10.82 -23.72 -9.49
C ALA A 3 12.00 -23.97 -8.53
N GLN A 4 13.21 -23.89 -9.04
CA GLN A 4 14.41 -23.92 -8.21
C GLN A 4 14.59 -22.55 -7.56
N SER A 5 14.70 -22.52 -6.24
CA SER A 5 15.04 -21.30 -5.51
C SER A 5 16.51 -20.93 -5.79
N PHE A 6 16.77 -19.64 -5.90
CA PHE A 6 18.12 -19.12 -5.96
C PHE A 6 18.35 -18.13 -4.81
N ARG A 7 19.61 -17.97 -4.41
CA ARG A 7 20.00 -17.01 -3.39
C ARG A 7 20.09 -15.64 -4.03
N PHE A 8 19.20 -14.75 -3.62
CA PHE A 8 19.11 -13.40 -4.20
C PHE A 8 20.40 -12.57 -4.00
N LEU A 9 21.10 -12.74 -2.87
CA LEU A 9 22.36 -12.04 -2.59
C LEU A 9 23.55 -12.57 -3.38
N ASP A 10 23.45 -13.76 -3.98
CA ASP A 10 24.50 -14.32 -4.85
C ASP A 10 24.46 -13.69 -6.26
N LEU A 11 23.40 -12.93 -6.58
CA LEU A 11 23.35 -12.12 -7.80
C LEU A 11 24.33 -10.94 -7.70
N LEU A 12 24.88 -10.52 -8.83
CA LEU A 12 25.64 -9.28 -8.91
C LEU A 12 24.76 -8.07 -8.53
N PRO A 13 25.32 -7.01 -7.93
CA PRO A 13 24.57 -5.82 -7.51
C PRO A 13 23.72 -5.22 -8.63
N GLU A 14 24.25 -5.17 -9.86
CA GLU A 14 23.57 -4.61 -11.03
C GLU A 14 22.30 -5.39 -11.37
N LEU A 15 22.33 -6.73 -11.22
CA LEU A 15 21.15 -7.57 -11.43
C LEU A 15 20.12 -7.38 -10.31
N ARG A 16 20.55 -7.17 -9.06
CA ARG A 16 19.62 -6.86 -7.96
C ARG A 16 18.91 -5.53 -8.19
N VAL A 17 19.62 -4.52 -8.68
CA VAL A 17 19.04 -3.22 -9.09
C VAL A 17 17.94 -3.41 -10.12
N MET A 18 18.19 -4.19 -11.18
CA MET A 18 17.16 -4.51 -12.19
C MET A 18 15.92 -5.19 -11.58
N VAL A 19 16.09 -6.02 -10.55
CA VAL A 19 14.96 -6.59 -9.82
C VAL A 19 14.20 -5.50 -9.06
N TYR A 20 14.89 -4.64 -8.32
CA TYR A 20 14.26 -3.56 -7.55
C TYR A 20 13.47 -2.58 -8.44
N GLU A 21 14.02 -2.22 -9.60
CA GLU A 21 13.34 -1.35 -10.58
C GLU A 21 12.00 -1.93 -11.04
N ARG A 22 11.96 -3.24 -11.28
CA ARG A 22 10.77 -3.99 -11.72
C ARG A 22 9.75 -4.28 -10.61
N ILE A 23 10.07 -4.00 -9.35
CA ILE A 23 9.08 -4.14 -8.28
C ILE A 23 8.03 -3.05 -8.42
N ASN A 24 6.81 -3.49 -8.72
CA ASN A 24 5.65 -2.63 -8.86
C ASN A 24 5.11 -2.17 -7.51
N ILE A 25 4.67 -0.91 -7.50
CA ILE A 25 3.84 -0.36 -6.43
C ILE A 25 2.42 -0.84 -6.67
N MET A 26 1.81 -1.47 -5.67
CA MET A 26 0.44 -1.95 -5.79
C MET A 26 -0.53 -1.01 -5.07
N ILE A 27 -1.73 -0.86 -5.62
CA ILE A 27 -2.82 -0.20 -4.91
C ILE A 27 -3.50 -1.24 -4.04
N ARG A 28 -3.58 -1.00 -2.72
CA ARG A 28 -4.42 -1.82 -1.83
C ARG A 28 -5.70 -1.07 -1.51
N HIS A 29 -6.81 -1.70 -1.85
CA HIS A 29 -8.14 -1.24 -1.49
C HIS A 29 -8.53 -1.89 -0.15
N HIS A 30 -8.67 -1.07 0.88
CA HIS A 30 -9.17 -1.48 2.18
C HIS A 30 -10.66 -1.20 2.26
N ILE A 31 -11.46 -2.26 2.41
CA ILE A 31 -12.90 -2.11 2.65
C ILE A 31 -13.11 -1.89 4.14
N LEU A 32 -13.50 -0.67 4.51
CA LEU A 32 -13.93 -0.30 5.84
C LEU A 32 -15.39 -0.73 6.00
N LYS A 33 -15.62 -1.71 6.87
CA LYS A 33 -16.96 -2.12 7.28
C LYS A 33 -17.31 -1.36 8.55
N LYS A 34 -18.38 -0.57 8.50
CA LYS A 34 -18.95 -0.01 9.72
C LYS A 34 -19.64 -1.16 10.47
N PRO A 35 -19.36 -1.38 11.77
CA PRO A 35 -20.18 -2.27 12.56
C PRO A 35 -21.56 -1.61 12.69
N ILE A 36 -22.53 -2.12 11.95
CA ILE A 36 -23.93 -1.69 12.05
C ILE A 36 -24.72 -2.89 12.58
N SER A 37 -25.74 -2.59 13.38
CA SER A 37 -26.80 -3.48 13.83
C SER A 37 -27.25 -4.48 12.74
N PRO A 38 -27.73 -5.68 13.10
CA PRO A 38 -28.05 -6.72 12.13
C PRO A 38 -29.08 -6.22 11.11
N GLY A 39 -28.66 -6.00 9.85
CA GLY A 39 -29.56 -5.63 8.75
C GLY A 39 -29.01 -4.62 7.73
N GLU A 40 -28.04 -3.77 8.06
CA GLU A 40 -27.51 -2.75 7.14
C GLU A 40 -26.01 -2.89 6.91
N SER A 41 -25.59 -3.22 5.69
CA SER A 41 -24.17 -3.22 5.30
C SER A 41 -23.84 -1.97 4.49
N LYS A 42 -23.39 -0.88 5.14
CA LYS A 42 -22.77 0.24 4.41
C LYS A 42 -21.29 -0.06 4.18
N HIS A 43 -20.86 -0.04 2.91
CA HIS A 43 -19.49 -0.33 2.52
C HIS A 43 -18.77 0.96 2.13
N THR A 44 -17.76 1.35 2.93
CA THR A 44 -16.83 2.40 2.55
C THR A 44 -15.53 1.74 2.13
N SER A 45 -15.02 2.02 0.93
CA SER A 45 -13.70 1.51 0.53
C SER A 45 -12.67 2.63 0.49
N ARG A 46 -11.58 2.45 1.21
CA ARG A 46 -10.42 3.34 1.27
C ARG A 46 -9.33 2.75 0.40
N SER A 47 -8.85 3.51 -0.57
CA SER A 47 -7.77 3.07 -1.45
C SER A 47 -6.49 3.77 -1.02
N ARG A 48 -5.44 2.98 -0.78
CA ARG A 48 -4.11 3.49 -0.48
C ARG A 48 -3.09 2.78 -1.35
N LEU A 49 -2.19 3.53 -1.95
CA LEU A 49 -1.00 2.95 -2.56
C LEU A 49 -0.13 2.31 -1.48
N VAL A 50 0.21 1.05 -1.67
CA VAL A 50 1.06 0.27 -0.77
C VAL A 50 2.18 -0.33 -1.58
N VAL A 51 3.40 0.09 -1.29
CA VAL A 51 4.59 -0.61 -1.79
C VAL A 51 4.73 -1.91 -1.01
N CYS A 52 5.10 -2.99 -1.69
CA CYS A 52 5.49 -4.22 -1.02
C CYS A 52 6.83 -3.99 -0.29
N ILE A 53 6.77 -3.45 0.93
CA ILE A 53 7.94 -3.14 1.76
C ILE A 53 8.63 -4.39 2.31
N CYS A 54 8.09 -5.59 2.06
CA CYS A 54 8.63 -6.84 2.58
C CYS A 54 10.09 -7.05 2.16
N ILE A 55 10.47 -6.62 0.95
CA ILE A 55 11.87 -6.74 0.49
C ILE A 55 12.82 -5.83 1.28
N LEU A 56 12.37 -4.64 1.67
CA LEU A 56 13.15 -3.70 2.48
C LEU A 56 13.35 -4.20 3.92
N ALA A 57 12.49 -5.12 4.38
CA ALA A 57 12.57 -5.71 5.70
C ALA A 57 13.49 -6.95 5.77
N THR A 58 14.07 -7.40 4.65
CA THR A 58 14.86 -8.64 4.60
C THR A 58 16.21 -8.54 5.32
N CYS A 59 17.12 -7.70 4.84
CA CYS A 59 18.41 -7.44 5.47
C CYS A 59 18.91 -6.01 5.19
N ARG A 60 19.93 -5.56 5.93
CA ARG A 60 20.47 -4.19 5.82
C ARG A 60 21.02 -3.86 4.44
N GLN A 61 21.69 -4.82 3.79
CA GLN A 61 22.26 -4.62 2.46
C GLN A 61 21.16 -4.38 1.42
N ILE A 62 20.15 -5.26 1.36
CA ILE A 62 19.00 -5.11 0.46
C ILE A 62 18.27 -3.80 0.75
N ASN A 63 18.08 -3.46 2.02
CA ASN A 63 17.44 -2.20 2.40
C ASN A 63 18.21 -1.00 1.83
N TYR A 64 19.52 -0.92 2.06
CA TYR A 64 20.34 0.20 1.60
C TYR A 64 20.34 0.33 0.06
N GLU A 65 20.51 -0.78 -0.67
CA GLU A 65 20.50 -0.79 -2.14
C GLU A 65 19.13 -0.37 -2.70
N ALA A 66 18.06 -0.96 -2.18
CA ALA A 66 16.72 -0.72 -2.69
C ALA A 66 16.15 0.64 -2.27
N GLN A 67 16.53 1.17 -1.09
CA GLN A 67 15.97 2.40 -0.56
C GLN A 67 16.15 3.59 -1.51
N GLN A 68 17.29 3.67 -2.19
CA GLN A 68 17.54 4.74 -3.16
C GLN A 68 16.58 4.67 -4.36
N ILE A 69 16.32 3.47 -4.86
CA ILE A 69 15.40 3.23 -5.99
C ILE A 69 13.94 3.48 -5.59
N PHE A 70 13.58 3.13 -4.34
CA PHE A 70 12.23 3.35 -3.84
C PHE A 70 11.98 4.77 -3.33
N ALA A 71 13.01 5.60 -3.12
CA ALA A 71 12.84 6.96 -2.57
C ALA A 71 11.87 7.80 -3.42
N GLU A 72 12.11 7.87 -4.73
CA GLU A 72 11.23 8.61 -5.66
C GLU A 72 9.81 8.02 -5.70
N LYS A 73 9.72 6.69 -5.68
CA LYS A 73 8.43 5.97 -5.61
C LYS A 73 7.68 6.32 -4.33
N PHE A 74 8.36 6.44 -3.20
CA PHE A 74 7.77 6.81 -1.91
C PHE A 74 7.32 8.27 -1.88
N ASP A 75 8.10 9.19 -2.44
CA ASP A 75 7.73 10.60 -2.52
C ASP A 75 6.51 10.80 -3.43
N SER A 76 6.45 10.07 -4.54
CA SER A 76 5.26 10.03 -5.40
C SER A 76 4.02 9.50 -4.66
N ILE A 77 4.17 8.46 -3.84
CA ILE A 77 3.04 7.94 -3.03
C ILE A 77 2.64 8.93 -1.95
N ARG A 78 3.60 9.57 -1.28
CA ARG A 78 3.36 10.51 -0.18
C ARG A 78 2.65 11.77 -0.67
N SER A 79 2.94 12.22 -1.89
CA SER A 79 2.26 13.37 -2.52
C SER A 79 0.84 13.07 -2.99
N GLN A 80 0.49 11.79 -3.18
CA GLN A 80 -0.85 11.42 -3.62
C GLN A 80 -1.86 11.42 -2.44
N PRO A 81 -3.01 12.09 -2.61
CA PRO A 81 -4.03 12.10 -1.57
C PRO A 81 -4.68 10.72 -1.43
N VAL A 82 -5.08 10.38 -0.20
CA VAL A 82 -5.89 9.18 0.08
C VAL A 82 -7.23 9.31 -0.62
N ARG A 83 -7.64 8.27 -1.36
CA ARG A 83 -8.91 8.25 -2.10
C ARG A 83 -9.92 7.35 -1.40
N PHE A 84 -11.14 7.85 -1.26
CA PHE A 84 -12.27 7.08 -0.72
C PHE A 84 -13.27 6.84 -1.85
N TYR A 85 -13.67 5.59 -2.04
CA TYR A 85 -14.80 5.23 -2.88
C TYR A 85 -15.94 4.83 -1.95
N VAL A 86 -16.97 5.66 -1.96
CA VAL A 86 -18.11 5.61 -1.05
C VAL A 86 -19.38 5.71 -1.88
N ASP A 87 -20.42 5.01 -1.45
CA ASP A 87 -21.77 5.28 -1.93
C ASP A 87 -22.26 6.65 -1.40
N VAL A 88 -23.32 7.19 -2.01
CA VAL A 88 -23.86 8.52 -1.66
C VAL A 88 -24.27 8.62 -0.19
N ALA A 89 -24.85 7.56 0.39
CA ALA A 89 -25.29 7.56 1.78
C ALA A 89 -24.09 7.53 2.75
N SER A 90 -23.05 6.77 2.42
CA SER A 90 -21.78 6.73 3.13
C SER A 90 -21.03 8.06 3.03
N ALA A 91 -21.08 8.75 1.87
CA ALA A 91 -20.48 10.07 1.71
C ALA A 91 -21.10 11.11 2.66
N LEU A 92 -22.42 11.10 2.82
CA LEU A 92 -23.10 11.97 3.79
C LEU A 92 -22.67 11.68 5.24
N ASP A 93 -22.54 10.39 5.60
CA ASP A 93 -22.04 9.98 6.93
C ASP A 93 -20.60 10.45 7.17
N LEU A 94 -19.77 10.50 6.13
CA LEU A 94 -18.37 10.95 6.23
C LEU A 94 -18.19 12.46 6.38
N VAL A 95 -19.14 13.27 5.90
CA VAL A 95 -19.10 14.74 6.00
C VAL A 95 -19.82 15.23 7.28
N SER A 96 -20.64 14.38 7.90
CA SER A 96 -21.31 14.68 9.16
C SER A 96 -20.32 14.93 10.32
N ARG A 97 -20.70 15.78 11.29
CA ARG A 97 -19.91 16.08 12.51
C ARG A 97 -19.57 14.85 13.36
N LYS A 98 -20.20 13.71 13.13
CA LYS A 98 -19.91 12.42 13.78
C LYS A 98 -19.08 11.48 12.88
N SER A 99 -18.35 12.03 11.92
CA SER A 99 -17.58 11.24 10.96
C SER A 99 -16.47 10.45 11.66
N PRO A 100 -16.32 9.15 11.35
CA PRO A 100 -15.22 8.33 11.87
C PRO A 100 -13.85 8.81 11.37
N LEU A 101 -13.80 9.70 10.36
CA LEU A 101 -12.55 10.24 9.83
C LEU A 101 -12.01 11.43 10.62
N ILE A 102 -12.77 12.03 11.54
CA ILE A 102 -12.28 13.14 12.38
C ILE A 102 -11.06 12.73 13.22
N ALA A 103 -10.97 11.46 13.63
CA ALA A 103 -9.81 10.96 14.37
C ALA A 103 -8.59 10.63 13.49
N CYS A 104 -8.72 10.71 12.17
CA CYS A 104 -7.67 10.36 11.21
C CYS A 104 -6.90 11.56 10.67
N PHE A 105 -7.32 12.79 10.98
CA PHE A 105 -6.73 14.06 10.58
C PHE A 105 -6.56 14.95 11.81
#